data_AF-A0A832AYS0-F1
#
_entry.id   AF-A0A832AYS0-F1
#
_cell.length_a   1.000
_cell.length_b   1.000
_cell.length_c   1.000
_cell.angle_alpha   90.00
_cell.angle_beta   90.00
_cell.angle_gamma   90.00
#
_symmetry.space_group_name_H-M   'P 1'
#
loop_
_entity.id
_entity.type
_entity.pdbx_description
1 polymer ?
#
loop_
_entity_poly.entity_id
_entity_poly.type
_entity_poly.pdbx_seq_one_letter_code
_entity_poly.pdbx_strand_id
1 'polypeptide(L)'
;PFPTNGDLTPWATQGVLLFNRVLSVEANRANSHQNRGWETFTSHIIRYLSDTNDVIVFILWGNAAKQSMKDIDTNKHAVITSAHPSPLSAYRGFFGSKPFSRTNSLLHSHHKESINWQL
;
A
#
# COMPACT_ATOMS: atom_id res chain seq x y z
N PRO A 1 9.86 16.35 -10.92
CA PRO A 1 8.92 17.50 -10.97
C PRO A 1 7.75 17.19 -10.04
N PHE A 2 7.06 18.20 -9.51
CA PHE A 2 5.79 17.95 -8.82
C PHE A 2 4.73 17.53 -9.85
N PRO A 3 3.84 16.57 -9.52
CA PRO A 3 2.75 16.17 -10.40
C PRO A 3 1.85 17.36 -10.72
N THR A 4 1.32 17.41 -11.95
CA THR A 4 0.38 18.47 -12.37
C THR A 4 -1.04 18.26 -11.84
N ASN A 5 -1.38 17.01 -11.47
CA ASN A 5 -2.66 16.62 -10.88
C ASN A 5 -2.46 15.42 -9.92
N GLY A 6 -3.55 14.94 -9.32
CA GLY A 6 -3.53 13.83 -8.36
C GLY A 6 -3.97 12.47 -8.92
N ASP A 7 -3.99 12.29 -10.25
CA ASP A 7 -4.35 11.02 -10.87
C ASP A 7 -3.22 10.00 -10.71
N LEU A 8 -3.55 8.86 -10.09
CA LEU A 8 -2.61 7.76 -9.83
C LEU A 8 -2.81 6.58 -10.79
N THR A 9 -3.67 6.71 -11.80
CA THR A 9 -3.87 5.71 -12.86
C THR A 9 -2.55 5.26 -13.51
N PRO A 10 -1.56 6.16 -13.78
CA PRO A 10 -0.27 5.73 -14.32
C PRO A 10 0.49 4.72 -13.46
N TRP A 11 0.30 4.75 -12.13
CA TRP A 11 0.88 3.73 -11.24
C TRP A 11 0.11 2.41 -11.36
N ALA A 12 -1.22 2.46 -11.40
CA ALA A 12 -2.06 1.27 -11.51
C ALA A 12 -1.78 0.48 -12.78
N THR A 13 -1.57 1.16 -13.92
CA THR A 13 -1.23 0.51 -15.20
C THR A 13 0.14 -0.18 -15.19
N GLN A 14 1.02 0.14 -14.24
CA GLN A 14 2.33 -0.48 -14.05
C GLN A 14 2.30 -1.64 -13.03
N GLY A 15 1.11 -2.05 -12.56
CA GLY A 15 0.96 -3.13 -11.59
C GLY A 15 0.93 -2.69 -10.13
N VAL A 16 0.77 -1.38 -9.86
CA VAL A 16 0.57 -0.89 -8.48
C VAL A 16 -0.89 -1.02 -8.08
N LEU A 17 -1.20 -1.96 -7.19
CA LEU A 17 -2.53 -2.08 -6.63
C LEU A 17 -2.78 -0.98 -5.56
N LEU A 18 -3.57 0.02 -5.92
CA LEU A 18 -4.02 1.09 -5.02
C LEU A 18 -5.23 0.61 -4.20
N PHE A 19 -4.98 0.20 -2.96
CA PHE A 19 -5.93 -0.59 -2.19
C PHE A 19 -6.30 0.05 -0.85
N ASN A 20 -7.60 0.22 -0.61
CA ASN A 20 -8.12 0.62 0.69
C ASN A 20 -8.60 -0.60 1.49
N ARG A 21 -8.45 -0.55 2.81
CA ARG A 21 -8.99 -1.59 3.72
C ARG A 21 -10.53 -1.55 3.81
N VAL A 22 -11.13 -0.38 3.62
CA VAL A 22 -12.58 -0.17 3.58
C VAL A 22 -12.87 0.53 2.25
N LEU A 23 -13.71 -0.09 1.40
CA LEU A 23 -13.86 0.32 0.00
C LEU A 23 -14.97 1.36 -0.24
N SER A 24 -15.67 1.79 0.81
CA SER A 24 -16.69 2.83 0.72
C SER A 24 -16.70 3.68 1.99
N VAL A 25 -17.24 4.89 1.87
CA VAL A 25 -17.38 5.83 2.97
C VAL A 25 -18.60 6.70 2.70
N GLU A 26 -19.35 7.04 3.75
CA GLU A 26 -20.38 8.07 3.71
C GLU A 26 -19.71 9.45 3.55
N ALA A 27 -20.31 10.31 2.71
CA ALA A 27 -19.77 11.63 2.43
C ALA A 27 -19.53 12.41 3.73
N ASN A 28 -18.34 13.03 3.85
CA ASN A 28 -17.91 13.82 5.00
C ASN A 28 -17.84 13.06 6.35
N ARG A 29 -17.91 11.72 6.36
CA ARG A 29 -17.84 10.92 7.59
C ARG A 29 -16.75 9.87 7.49
N ALA A 30 -15.53 10.27 7.83
CA ALA A 30 -14.37 9.37 7.87
C ALA A 30 -14.68 8.11 8.69
N ASN A 31 -14.27 6.95 8.18
CA ASN A 31 -14.47 5.63 8.80
C ASN A 31 -15.94 5.20 9.02
N SER A 32 -16.92 5.88 8.42
CA SER A 32 -18.37 5.56 8.58
C SER A 32 -18.75 4.11 8.24
N HIS A 33 -18.03 3.47 7.32
CA HIS A 33 -18.23 2.06 6.94
C HIS A 33 -17.16 1.11 7.50
N GLN A 34 -16.35 1.56 8.46
CA GLN A 34 -15.45 0.67 9.19
C GLN A 34 -16.26 -0.38 9.98
N ASN A 35 -15.73 -1.59 10.07
CA ASN A 35 -16.34 -2.75 10.72
C ASN A 35 -17.69 -3.17 10.11
N ARG A 36 -17.94 -2.85 8.83
CA ARG A 36 -19.15 -3.25 8.09
C ARG A 36 -18.92 -4.42 7.13
N GLY A 37 -17.78 -5.09 7.22
CA GLY A 37 -17.48 -6.32 6.47
C GLY A 37 -16.48 -6.15 5.32
N TRP A 38 -16.15 -4.92 4.92
CA TRP A 38 -15.11 -4.67 3.92
C TRP A 38 -13.75 -5.23 4.35
N GLU A 39 -13.44 -5.20 5.64
CA GLU A 39 -12.20 -5.74 6.19
C GLU A 39 -12.05 -7.24 5.92
N THR A 40 -13.16 -7.99 5.99
CA THR A 40 -13.14 -9.43 5.68
C THR A 40 -12.78 -9.64 4.21
N PHE A 41 -13.44 -8.92 3.31
CA PHE A 41 -13.20 -9.03 1.87
C PHE A 41 -11.75 -8.64 1.52
N THR A 42 -11.31 -7.49 2.03
CA THR A 42 -9.97 -6.97 1.74
C THR A 42 -8.86 -7.82 2.35
N SER A 43 -9.05 -8.41 3.53
CA SER A 43 -8.12 -9.40 4.08
C SER A 43 -8.00 -10.65 3.19
N HIS A 44 -9.09 -11.12 2.59
CA HIS A 44 -9.01 -12.26 1.66
C HIS A 44 -8.23 -11.92 0.39
N ILE A 45 -8.36 -10.70 -0.13
CA ILE A 45 -7.53 -10.24 -1.26
C ILE A 45 -6.05 -10.27 -0.89
N ILE A 46 -5.69 -9.77 0.29
CA ILE A 46 -4.29 -9.75 0.74
C ILE A 46 -3.74 -11.17 0.89
N ARG A 47 -4.50 -12.09 1.48
CA ARG A 47 -4.11 -13.51 1.57
C ARG A 47 -3.93 -14.13 0.20
N TYR A 48 -4.89 -13.92 -0.69
CA TYR A 48 -4.80 -14.43 -2.06
C TYR A 48 -3.53 -13.92 -2.77
N LEU A 49 -3.22 -12.63 -2.66
CA LEU A 49 -1.98 -12.06 -3.19
C LEU A 49 -0.74 -12.68 -2.54
N SER A 50 -0.77 -12.90 -1.23
CA SER A 50 0.31 -13.55 -0.50
C SER A 50 0.54 -15.01 -0.90
N ASP A 51 -0.49 -15.70 -1.39
CA ASP A 51 -0.37 -17.08 -1.83
C ASP A 51 0.22 -17.16 -3.27
N THR A 52 0.16 -16.09 -4.06
CA THR A 52 0.69 -16.06 -5.44
C THR A 52 2.21 -16.20 -5.48
N ASN A 53 2.74 -16.90 -6.49
CA ASN A 53 4.18 -17.19 -6.61
C ASN A 53 5.07 -15.98 -6.92
N ASP A 54 4.49 -14.84 -7.29
CA ASP A 54 5.24 -13.63 -7.59
C ASP A 54 5.59 -12.87 -6.31
N VAL A 55 6.82 -12.37 -6.24
CA VAL A 55 7.21 -11.46 -5.16
C VAL A 55 6.45 -10.15 -5.31
N ILE A 56 5.86 -9.70 -4.19
CA ILE A 56 5.07 -8.47 -4.09
C ILE A 56 5.73 -7.61 -3.01
N VAL A 57 5.79 -6.31 -3.25
CA VAL A 57 6.21 -5.33 -2.23
C VAL A 57 4.96 -4.68 -1.64
N PHE A 58 4.66 -4.98 -0.37
CA PHE A 58 3.53 -4.38 0.35
C PHE A 58 3.97 -3.10 1.05
N ILE A 59 3.29 -1.99 0.76
CA ILE A 59 3.53 -0.70 1.43
C ILE A 59 2.38 -0.45 2.42
N LEU A 60 2.69 -0.50 3.72
CA LEU A 60 1.72 -0.39 4.81
C LEU A 60 1.87 0.94 5.56
N TRP A 61 1.01 1.89 5.25
CA TRP A 61 1.01 3.22 5.87
C TRP A 61 0.02 3.32 7.04
N GLY A 62 0.56 3.51 8.26
CA GLY A 62 -0.25 3.65 9.47
C GLY A 62 -0.71 2.33 10.10
N ASN A 63 -1.25 2.42 11.31
CA ASN A 63 -1.54 1.24 12.14
C ASN A 63 -2.62 0.33 11.53
N ALA A 64 -3.64 0.90 10.89
CA ALA A 64 -4.70 0.13 10.26
C ALA A 64 -4.18 -0.75 9.10
N ALA A 65 -3.26 -0.22 8.28
CA ALA A 65 -2.62 -0.97 7.20
C ALA A 65 -1.63 -2.02 7.75
N LYS A 66 -0.87 -1.68 8.80
CA LYS A 66 0.07 -2.61 9.46
C LYS A 66 -0.61 -3.86 10.02
N GLN A 67 -1.90 -3.78 10.40
CA GLN A 67 -2.66 -4.95 10.84
C GLN A 67 -2.81 -6.02 9.77
N SER A 68 -2.71 -5.67 8.48
CA SER A 68 -2.75 -6.64 7.38
C SER A 68 -1.48 -7.48 7.26
N MET A 69 -0.42 -7.14 8.00
CA MET A 69 0.83 -7.90 8.02
C MET A 69 0.65 -9.36 8.44
N LYS A 70 -0.36 -9.65 9.28
CA LYS A 70 -0.71 -11.04 9.66
C LYS A 70 -1.21 -11.90 8.51
N ASP A 71 -1.64 -11.27 7.42
CA ASP A 71 -2.20 -11.91 6.23
C ASP A 71 -1.16 -11.99 5.09
N ILE A 72 0.11 -11.65 5.37
CA ILE A 72 1.22 -11.61 4.39
C ILE A 72 2.33 -12.57 4.83
N ASP A 73 2.75 -13.47 3.95
CA ASP A 73 3.95 -14.28 4.12
C ASP A 73 5.21 -13.43 3.85
N THR A 74 5.79 -12.92 4.93
CA THR A 74 6.98 -12.07 4.87
C THR A 74 8.27 -12.83 4.55
N ASN A 75 8.25 -14.16 4.46
CA ASN A 75 9.40 -14.92 3.96
C ASN A 75 9.46 -14.86 2.43
N LYS A 76 8.32 -14.64 1.79
CA LYS A 76 8.17 -14.61 0.32
C LYS A 76 8.06 -13.19 -0.22
N HIS A 77 7.33 -12.33 0.48
CA HIS A 77 7.05 -10.96 0.07
C HIS A 77 7.82 -9.95 0.90
N ALA A 78 8.10 -8.79 0.31
CA ALA A 78 8.74 -7.70 1.02
C ALA A 78 7.69 -6.74 1.60
N VAL A 79 7.97 -6.18 2.77
CA VAL A 79 7.07 -5.24 3.44
C VAL A 79 7.80 -3.95 3.80
N ILE A 80 7.24 -2.82 3.37
CA ILE A 80 7.66 -1.48 3.78
C ILE A 80 6.58 -0.91 4.70
N THR A 81 6.95 -0.49 5.89
CA THR A 81 6.01 0.18 6.80
C THR A 81 6.47 1.59 7.15
N SER A 82 5.51 2.49 7.40
CA SER A 82 5.78 3.84 7.92
C SER A 82 4.56 4.38 8.69
N ALA A 83 4.68 5.61 9.21
CA ALA A 83 3.51 6.37 9.64
C ALA A 83 2.59 6.67 8.44
N HIS A 84 1.33 7.02 8.72
CA HIS A 84 0.37 7.38 7.68
C HIS A 84 0.69 8.77 7.09
N PRO A 85 0.50 9.00 5.77
CA PRO A 85 0.79 10.28 5.10
C PRO A 85 -0.07 11.47 5.54
N SER A 86 -1.16 11.23 6.29
CA SER A 86 -2.00 12.30 6.83
C SER A 86 -1.16 13.32 7.62
N PRO A 87 -1.45 14.64 7.50
CA PRO A 87 -0.75 15.68 8.25
C PRO A 87 -0.67 15.43 9.76
N LEU A 88 -1.68 14.74 10.33
CA LEU A 88 -1.74 14.38 11.75
C LEU A 88 -0.61 13.42 12.21
N SER A 89 -0.01 12.68 11.28
CA SER A 89 0.99 11.65 11.59
C SER A 89 2.23 11.65 10.71
N ALA A 90 2.27 12.44 9.63
CA ALA A 90 3.33 12.35 8.63
C ALA A 90 4.74 12.61 9.20
N TYR A 91 4.85 13.56 10.14
CA TYR A 91 6.10 13.88 10.83
C TYR A 91 6.60 12.78 11.77
N ARG A 92 5.76 11.81 12.13
CA ARG A 92 6.11 10.68 13.01
C ARG A 92 6.80 9.53 12.26
N GLY A 93 7.29 9.78 11.05
CA GLY A 93 8.06 8.80 10.27
C GLY A 93 7.49 8.42 8.91
N PHE A 94 6.55 9.19 8.34
CA PHE A 94 6.23 9.08 6.91
C PHE A 94 7.27 9.83 6.08
N PHE A 95 7.56 11.09 6.44
CA PHE A 95 8.67 11.82 5.84
C PHE A 95 9.99 11.13 6.15
N GLY A 96 10.83 10.94 5.12
CA GLY A 96 12.07 10.18 5.21
C GLY A 96 11.92 8.65 5.06
N SER A 97 10.70 8.10 5.03
CA SER A 97 10.51 6.64 4.90
C SER A 97 10.90 6.06 3.53
N LYS A 98 11.00 6.91 2.50
CA LYS A 98 11.43 6.61 1.13
C LYS A 98 10.74 5.37 0.53
N PRO A 99 9.40 5.26 0.56
CA PRO A 99 8.71 4.02 0.20
C PRO A 99 8.90 3.67 -1.29
N PHE A 100 8.90 4.67 -2.16
CA PHE A 100 9.01 4.49 -3.62
C PHE A 100 10.38 3.95 -4.06
N SER A 101 11.47 4.59 -3.62
CA SER A 101 12.82 4.13 -4.00
C SER A 101 13.16 2.79 -3.34
N ARG A 102 12.74 2.56 -2.10
CA ARG A 102 12.89 1.25 -1.44
C ARG A 102 12.10 0.17 -2.17
N THR A 103 10.91 0.48 -2.68
CA THR A 103 10.12 -0.46 -3.48
C THR A 103 10.89 -0.88 -4.73
N ASN A 104 11.44 0.07 -5.48
CA ASN A 104 12.24 -0.25 -6.67
C ASN A 104 13.51 -1.03 -6.32
N SER A 105 14.19 -0.71 -5.21
CA SER A 105 15.34 -1.50 -4.76
C SER A 105 14.98 -2.95 -4.44
N LEU A 106 13.83 -3.18 -3.78
CA LEU A 106 13.34 -4.52 -3.48
C LEU A 106 12.91 -5.28 -4.74
N LEU A 107 12.16 -4.63 -5.65
CA LEU A 107 11.80 -5.22 -6.93
C LEU A 107 13.05 -5.63 -7.72
N HIS A 108 14.05 -4.75 -7.79
CA HIS A 108 15.31 -5.04 -8.45
C HIS A 108 16.06 -6.21 -7.80
N SER A 109 16.11 -6.31 -6.46
CA SER A 109 16.74 -7.45 -5.78
C SER A 109 16.02 -8.78 -6.03
N HIS A 110 14.77 -8.74 -6.48
CA HIS A 110 13.98 -9.90 -6.90
C HIS A 110 13.90 -10.05 -8.43
N HIS A 111 14.78 -9.37 -9.18
CA HIS A 111 14.80 -9.39 -10.65
C HIS A 111 13.47 -9.00 -11.31
N LYS A 112 12.70 -8.13 -10.66
CA LYS A 112 11.47 -7.54 -11.19
C LYS A 112 11.74 -6.13 -11.73
N GLU A 113 10.97 -5.73 -12.73
CA GLU A 113 11.02 -4.37 -13.27
C GLU A 113 10.66 -3.34 -12.20
N SER A 114 11.34 -2.20 -12.24
CA SER A 114 11.04 -1.08 -11.35
C SER A 114 9.80 -0.33 -11.81
N ILE A 115 9.07 0.25 -10.86
CA ILE A 115 7.95 1.14 -11.17
C ILE A 115 8.47 2.54 -11.51
N ASN A 116 7.96 3.12 -12.59
CA ASN A 116 8.13 4.55 -12.84
C ASN A 116 7.14 5.33 -11.97
N TRP A 117 7.64 5.91 -10.89
CA TRP A 117 6.84 6.69 -9.94
C TRP A 117 6.56 8.13 -10.39
N GLN A 118 7.12 8.57 -11.51
CA GLN A 118 6.84 9.90 -12.05
C GLN A 118 5.39 9.99 -12.54
N LEU A 119 4.71 11.06 -12.14
CA LEU A 119 3.37 11.45 -12.58
C LEU A 119 3.46 12.72 -13.45
#